data_AF-A0A2A2R7W7-F1
#
_entry.id   AF-A0A2A2R7W7-F1
#
_cell.length_a   1.000
_cell.length_b   1.000
_cell.length_c   1.000
_cell.angle_alpha   90.00
_cell.angle_beta   90.00
_cell.angle_gamma   90.00
#
_symmetry.space_group_name_H-M   'P 1'
#
loop_
_entity.id
_entity.type
_entity.pdbx_description
1 polymer ?
#
loop_
_entity_poly.entity_id
_entity_poly.type
_entity_poly.pdbx_seq_one_letter_code
_entity_poly.pdbx_strand_id
1 'polypeptide(L)'
;MPSFAQHCAETELGFGQPYPQVHLWLDEFAGKPPYGMRHRKKRHHLAGIEEVRKLWGHEAAEVARLHIISDLKMEGWSESDPFPRDEAHYQRMGLF
;
A
#
# COMPACT_ATOMS: atom_id res chain seq x y z
N MET A 1 11.20 1.39 5.10
CA MET A 1 10.23 0.54 4.40
C MET A 1 10.05 -0.71 5.23
N PRO A 2 8.85 -0.95 5.79
CA PRO A 2 8.53 -2.23 6.37
C PRO A 2 8.74 -3.32 5.32
N SER A 3 9.27 -4.45 5.74
CA SER A 3 9.42 -5.62 4.86
C SER A 3 8.08 -6.33 4.70
N PHE A 4 7.97 -7.17 3.67
CA PHE A 4 6.84 -8.10 3.51
C PHE A 4 6.49 -8.86 4.80
N ALA A 5 7.51 -9.37 5.52
CA ALA A 5 7.30 -10.07 6.79
C ALA A 5 6.73 -9.16 7.89
N GLN A 6 7.14 -7.88 7.93
CA GLN A 6 6.60 -6.91 8.89
C GLN A 6 5.14 -6.58 8.58
N HIS A 7 4.78 -6.42 7.30
CA HIS A 7 3.39 -6.19 6.90
C HIS A 7 2.49 -7.39 7.23
N CYS A 8 2.95 -8.61 6.93
CA CYS A 8 2.24 -9.83 7.31
C CYS A 8 2.03 -9.93 8.83
N ALA A 9 3.05 -9.60 9.63
CA ALA A 9 2.92 -9.62 11.08
C ALA A 9 1.93 -8.56 11.59
N GLU A 10 1.94 -7.36 10.99
CA GLU A 10 1.02 -6.26 11.33
C GLU A 10 -0.44 -6.66 11.07
N THR A 11 -0.69 -7.31 9.93
CA THR A 11 -2.05 -7.74 9.55
C THR A 11 -2.50 -8.98 10.30
N GLU A 12 -1.61 -9.91 10.62
CA GLU A 12 -1.93 -11.04 11.49
C GLU A 12 -2.37 -10.57 12.88
N LEU A 13 -1.72 -9.54 13.42
CA LEU A 13 -2.06 -8.96 14.72
C LEU A 13 -3.38 -8.18 14.71
N GLY A 14 -3.68 -7.47 13.61
CA GLY A 14 -4.88 -6.64 13.49
C GLY A 14 -6.13 -7.35 12.94
N PHE A 15 -5.94 -8.35 12.08
CA PHE A 15 -7.02 -9.01 11.32
C PHE A 15 -7.02 -10.54 11.48
N GLY A 16 -6.13 -11.11 12.29
CA GLY A 16 -6.09 -12.55 12.58
C GLY A 16 -5.50 -13.42 11.47
N GLN A 17 -5.02 -12.83 10.37
CA GLN A 17 -4.32 -13.55 9.30
C GLN A 17 -3.39 -12.59 8.52
N PRO A 18 -2.33 -13.09 7.85
CA PRO A 18 -1.27 -12.24 7.29
C PRO A 18 -1.52 -11.63 5.90
N TYR A 19 -2.59 -12.01 5.18
CA TYR A 19 -2.92 -11.52 3.82
C TYR A 19 -1.74 -11.37 2.83
N PRO A 20 -0.89 -12.39 2.66
CA PRO A 20 0.30 -12.29 1.82
C PRO A 20 -0.04 -11.88 0.37
N GLN A 21 -1.19 -12.32 -0.16
CA GLN A 21 -1.66 -11.97 -1.49
C GLN A 21 -1.90 -10.46 -1.67
N VAL A 22 -2.34 -9.75 -0.63
CA VAL A 22 -2.58 -8.31 -0.69
C VAL A 22 -1.25 -7.57 -0.75
N HIS A 23 -0.32 -7.91 0.14
CA HIS A 23 1.01 -7.29 0.19
C HIS A 23 1.80 -7.55 -1.09
N LEU A 24 1.84 -8.79 -1.58
CA LEU A 24 2.53 -9.13 -2.82
C LEU A 24 1.93 -8.40 -4.04
N TRP A 25 0.63 -8.17 -4.05
CA TRP A 25 -0.01 -7.44 -5.13
C TRP A 25 0.27 -5.93 -5.06
N LEU A 26 0.24 -5.33 -3.87
CA LEU A 26 0.61 -3.91 -3.71
C LEU A 26 2.06 -3.65 -4.13
N ASP A 27 2.96 -4.56 -3.74
CA ASP A 27 4.41 -4.46 -3.96
C ASP A 27 4.88 -5.15 -5.25
N GLU A 28 3.98 -5.57 -6.14
CA GLU A 28 4.33 -6.34 -7.35
C GLU A 28 5.44 -5.64 -8.18
N PHE A 29 5.47 -4.32 -8.16
CA PHE A 29 6.41 -3.49 -8.93
C PHE A 29 7.71 -3.16 -8.20
N ALA A 30 7.85 -3.55 -6.92
CA ALA A 30 9.05 -3.29 -6.13
C ALA A 30 10.30 -3.89 -6.79
N GLY A 31 11.33 -3.05 -6.98
CA GLY A 31 12.60 -3.45 -7.57
C GLY A 31 12.57 -3.70 -9.08
N LYS A 32 11.40 -3.61 -9.75
CA LYS A 32 11.27 -3.88 -11.19
C LYS A 32 11.49 -2.62 -12.03
N PRO A 33 12.21 -2.69 -13.17
CA PRO A 33 12.26 -1.58 -14.13
C PRO A 33 10.87 -1.25 -14.68
N PRO A 34 10.56 0.02 -14.99
CA PRO A 34 11.38 1.23 -14.79
C PRO A 34 11.26 1.84 -13.37
N TYR A 35 10.57 1.18 -12.44
CA TYR A 35 10.15 1.76 -11.16
C TYR A 35 11.23 1.66 -10.07
N GLY A 36 12.03 0.60 -10.06
CA GLY A 36 12.98 0.33 -8.99
C GLY A 36 12.24 0.33 -7.64
N MET A 37 12.75 1.06 -6.64
CA MET A 37 12.06 1.20 -5.35
C MET A 37 10.94 2.25 -5.35
N ARG A 38 10.82 3.08 -6.40
CA ARG A 38 9.79 4.13 -6.56
C ARG A 38 8.49 3.62 -7.18
N HIS A 39 7.99 2.53 -6.61
CA HIS A 39 6.92 1.71 -7.18
C HIS A 39 5.57 1.96 -6.52
N ARG A 40 5.57 2.48 -5.29
CA ARG A 40 4.39 2.63 -4.45
C ARG A 40 3.29 3.45 -5.14
N LYS A 41 3.67 4.49 -5.89
CA LYS A 41 2.77 5.27 -6.76
C LYS A 41 1.83 4.45 -7.66
N LYS A 42 2.17 3.19 -8.00
CA LYS A 42 1.36 2.35 -8.88
C LYS A 42 0.06 1.86 -8.22
N ARG A 43 0.09 1.58 -6.91
CA ARG A 43 -1.03 0.93 -6.19
C ARG A 43 -1.25 1.42 -4.76
N HIS A 44 -0.34 2.22 -4.20
CA HIS A 44 -0.41 2.73 -2.83
C HIS A 44 -1.28 4.00 -2.71
N HIS A 45 -2.52 3.87 -3.16
CA HIS A 45 -3.50 4.96 -3.21
C HIS A 45 -4.93 4.40 -3.18
N LEU A 46 -5.95 5.26 -3.04
CA LEU A 46 -7.36 4.84 -2.96
C LEU A 46 -7.78 3.95 -4.13
N ALA A 47 -7.40 4.29 -5.37
CA ALA A 47 -7.76 3.45 -6.51
C ALA A 47 -7.20 2.01 -6.42
N GLY A 48 -6.02 1.81 -5.82
CA GLY A 48 -5.45 0.49 -5.60
C GLY A 48 -6.17 -0.27 -4.49
N ILE A 49 -6.59 0.42 -3.43
CA ILE A 49 -7.45 -0.16 -2.38
C ILE A 49 -8.78 -0.64 -2.97
N GLU A 50 -9.38 0.13 -3.87
CA GLU A 50 -10.63 -0.26 -4.53
C GLU A 50 -10.44 -1.42 -5.52
N GLU A 51 -9.26 -1.58 -6.12
CA GLU A 51 -8.92 -2.79 -6.88
C GLU A 51 -8.79 -4.01 -5.97
N VAL A 52 -8.10 -3.90 -4.83
CA VAL A 52 -8.03 -4.95 -3.80
C VAL A 52 -9.43 -5.35 -3.33
N ARG A 53 -10.32 -4.38 -3.11
CA ARG A 53 -11.71 -4.61 -2.73
C ARG A 53 -12.45 -5.47 -3.74
N LYS A 54 -12.25 -5.22 -5.04
CA LYS A 54 -12.88 -5.99 -6.12
C LYS A 54 -12.30 -7.41 -6.24
N LEU A 55 -11.02 -7.58 -5.95
CA LEU A 55 -10.33 -8.87 -6.06
C LEU A 55 -10.64 -9.79 -4.88
N TRP A 56 -10.65 -9.26 -3.66
CA TRP A 56 -10.63 -10.07 -2.43
C TRP A 56 -11.61 -9.60 -1.35
N GLY A 57 -12.46 -8.61 -1.63
CA GLY A 57 -13.51 -8.16 -0.72
C GLY A 57 -13.08 -7.06 0.24
N HIS A 58 -14.02 -6.67 1.11
CA HIS A 58 -13.88 -5.50 1.98
C HIS A 58 -12.72 -5.61 2.96
N GLU A 59 -12.56 -6.75 3.61
CA GLU A 59 -11.53 -6.94 4.64
C GLU A 59 -10.12 -6.82 4.05
N ALA A 60 -9.88 -7.40 2.88
CA ALA A 60 -8.63 -7.24 2.14
C ALA A 60 -8.35 -5.77 1.78
N ALA A 61 -9.38 -4.97 1.51
CA ALA A 61 -9.23 -3.55 1.23
C ALA A 61 -8.79 -2.75 2.46
N GLU A 62 -9.30 -3.10 3.64
CA GLU A 62 -8.85 -2.49 4.90
C GLU A 62 -7.40 -2.90 5.23
N VAL A 63 -7.02 -4.15 4.93
CA VAL A 63 -5.63 -4.60 5.02
C VAL A 63 -4.71 -3.83 4.08
N ALA A 64 -5.13 -3.62 2.83
CA ALA A 64 -4.37 -2.80 1.88
C ALA A 64 -4.22 -1.36 2.38
N ARG A 65 -5.28 -0.79 2.96
CA ARG A 65 -5.23 0.55 3.57
C ARG A 65 -4.19 0.62 4.69
N LEU A 66 -4.15 -0.37 5.60
CA LEU A 66 -3.17 -0.43 6.67
C LEU A 66 -1.74 -0.48 6.13
N HIS A 67 -1.46 -1.39 5.20
CA HIS A 67 -0.16 -1.51 4.54
C HIS A 67 0.29 -0.18 3.91
N ILE A 68 -0.61 0.45 3.14
CA ILE A 68 -0.31 1.72 2.45
C ILE A 68 -0.04 2.84 3.46
N ILE A 69 -0.80 2.94 4.55
CA ILE A 69 -0.55 3.95 5.60
C ILE A 69 0.83 3.77 6.21
N SER A 70 1.20 2.53 6.58
CA SER A 70 2.51 2.21 7.14
C SER A 70 3.64 2.61 6.19
N ASP A 71 3.44 2.46 4.88
CA ASP A 71 4.40 2.86 3.86
C ASP A 71 4.47 4.36 3.60
N LEU A 72 3.33 5.04 3.53
CA LEU A 72 3.23 6.48 3.35
C LEU A 72 3.89 7.24 4.51
N LYS A 73 3.72 6.77 5.76
CA LYS A 73 4.38 7.37 6.93
C LYS A 73 5.90 7.39 6.81
N MET A 74 6.49 6.38 6.16
CA MET A 74 7.95 6.34 5.91
C MET A 74 8.41 7.34 4.84
N GLU A 75 7.50 7.90 4.06
CA GLU A 75 7.76 8.93 3.04
C GLU A 75 7.44 10.35 3.50
N GLY A 76 7.12 10.51 4.79
CA GLY A 76 6.79 11.82 5.37
C GLY A 76 5.32 12.21 5.26
N TRP A 77 4.43 11.29 4.84
CA TRP A 77 2.99 11.49 4.97
C TRP A 77 2.56 11.40 6.43
N SER A 78 1.61 12.25 6.81
CA SER A 78 0.98 12.28 8.12
C SER A 78 -0.54 12.14 8.01
N GLU A 79 -1.21 11.83 9.11
CA GLU A 79 -2.68 11.72 9.15
C GLU A 79 -3.40 13.06 8.84
N SER A 80 -2.70 14.19 8.90
CA SER A 80 -3.21 15.49 8.44
C SER A 80 -3.15 15.67 6.92
N ASP A 81 -2.37 14.85 6.21
CA ASP A 81 -2.24 14.93 4.76
C ASP A 81 -3.38 14.19 4.06
N PRO A 82 -3.83 14.67 2.88
CA PRO A 82 -4.83 13.94 2.11
C PRO A 82 -4.27 12.58 1.68
N PHE A 83 -5.10 11.53 1.74
CA PHE A 83 -4.70 10.23 1.22
C PHE A 83 -4.54 10.28 -0.32
N PRO A 84 -3.49 9.69 -0.92
CA PRO A 84 -3.32 9.66 -2.37
C PRO A 84 -4.53 9.01 -3.06
N ARG A 85 -5.09 9.66 -4.09
CA ARG A 85 -6.30 9.17 -4.77
C ARG A 85 -5.98 8.14 -5.84
N ASP A 86 -4.94 8.44 -6.61
CA ASP A 86 -4.45 7.70 -7.77
C ASP A 86 -2.95 7.99 -7.96
N GLU A 87 -2.31 7.32 -8.93
CA GLU A 87 -0.89 7.49 -9.28
C GLU A 87 -0.52 8.96 -9.54
N ALA A 88 -1.38 9.71 -10.24
CA ALA A 88 -1.10 11.11 -10.57
C ALA A 88 -1.17 12.02 -9.33
N HIS A 89 -2.10 11.77 -8.40
CA HIS A 89 -2.19 12.47 -7.13
C HIS A 89 -0.98 12.16 -6.25
N TYR A 90 -0.59 10.88 -6.16
CA TYR A 90 0.60 10.42 -5.43
C TYR A 90 1.84 11.19 -5.86
N GLN A 91 2.07 11.31 -7.18
CA GLN A 91 3.21 12.04 -7.74
C GLN A 91 3.13 13.54 -7.46
N ARG A 92 1.95 14.17 -7.57
CA ARG A 92 1.78 15.61 -7.26
C ARG A 92 2.04 15.94 -5.79
N MET A 93 1.81 14.99 -4.89
CA MET A 93 2.11 15.14 -3.47
C MET A 93 3.62 15.08 -3.16
N GLY A 94 4.46 14.70 -4.12
CA GLY A 94 5.91 14.61 -3.93
C GLY A 94 6.37 13.36 -3.16
N LEU A 95 5.48 12.37 -3.03
CA LEU A 95 5.76 11.04 -2.47
C LEU A 95 6.63 10.21 -3.43
N PHE A 96 7.33 9.18 -2.94
CA PHE A 96 8.42 8.50 -3.64
C PHE A 96 8.10 7.09 -4.18
#